data_AF-A0A024SJ19-F1
#
_entry.id   AF-A0A024SJ19-F1
#
_cell.length_a   1.000
_cell.length_b   1.000
_cell.length_c   1.000
_cell.angle_alpha   90.00
_cell.angle_beta   90.00
_cell.angle_gamma   90.00
#
_symmetry.space_group_name_H-M   'P 1'
#
loop_
_entity.id
_entity.type
_entity.pdbx_description
1 polymer ?
#
loop_
_entity_poly.entity_id
_entity_poly.type
_entity_poly.pdbx_seq_one_letter_code
_entity_poly.pdbx_strand_id
1 'polypeptide(L)'
;MELSDIFRIVNLAVAGITVLGGVFHIFPVGFQNLILGIYMIVFGLAIALLEFQIPPQVSRYANFLFSFIGRGIFYILIGGLLLGSHAISKIAGGAVGIIGISYVALEFIPSIEPPSNMREAEVGWGAEQV
;
A
#
# COMPACT_ATOMS: atom_id res chain seq x y z
N MET A 1 -13.86 14.96 8.97
CA MET A 1 -13.13 14.31 7.87
C MET A 1 -13.99 13.17 7.41
N GLU A 2 -14.29 13.09 6.11
CA GLU A 2 -14.99 11.94 5.57
C GLU A 2 -14.11 10.69 5.75
N LEU A 3 -14.72 9.52 5.94
CA LEU A 3 -14.00 8.26 6.16
C LEU A 3 -12.97 7.99 5.03
N SER A 4 -13.33 8.40 3.80
CA SER A 4 -12.46 8.33 2.62
C SER A 4 -11.18 9.16 2.75
N ASP A 5 -11.24 10.36 3.36
CA ASP A 5 -10.07 11.22 3.56
C ASP A 5 -9.09 10.59 4.55
N ILE A 6 -9.61 9.92 5.58
CA ILE A 6 -8.80 9.23 6.57
C ILE A 6 -8.03 8.08 5.90
N PHE A 7 -8.71 7.26 5.10
CA PHE A 7 -8.05 6.17 4.35
C PHE A 7 -6.97 6.69 3.42
N ARG A 8 -7.26 7.78 2.70
CA ARG A 8 -6.31 8.46 1.82
C ARG A 8 -5.05 8.91 2.56
N ILE A 9 -5.22 9.57 3.70
CA ILE A 9 -4.09 10.03 4.53
C ILE A 9 -3.28 8.84 5.04
N VAL A 10 -3.94 7.76 5.49
CA VAL A 10 -3.27 6.54 5.95
C VAL A 10 -2.47 5.88 4.83
N ASN A 11 -3.04 5.76 3.62
CA ASN A 11 -2.33 5.20 2.46
C ASN A 11 -1.11 6.04 2.08
N LEU A 12 -1.25 7.37 2.09
CA LEU A 12 -0.15 8.28 1.79
C LEU A 12 0.94 8.21 2.87
N ALA A 13 0.57 8.04 4.14
CA ALA A 13 1.52 7.81 5.22
C ALA A 13 2.28 6.49 5.04
N VAL A 14 1.60 5.39 4.72
CA VAL A 14 2.22 4.10 4.40
C VAL A 14 3.18 4.24 3.21
N ALA A 15 2.75 4.92 2.14
CA ALA A 15 3.58 5.17 0.98
C ALA A 15 4.87 5.94 1.35
N GLY A 16 4.75 7.03 2.11
CA GLY A 16 5.88 7.83 2.57
C GLY A 16 6.85 7.02 3.44
N ILE A 17 6.34 6.27 4.41
CA ILE A 17 7.16 5.40 5.27
C ILE A 17 7.88 4.35 4.44
N THR A 18 7.21 3.76 3.44
CA THR A 18 7.78 2.72 2.59
C THR A 18 8.90 3.26 1.70
N VAL A 19 8.71 4.42 1.07
CA VAL A 19 9.74 5.07 0.24
C VAL A 19 10.96 5.44 1.09
N LEU A 20 10.74 6.11 2.22
CA LEU A 20 11.83 6.49 3.12
C LEU A 20 12.56 5.25 3.65
N GLY A 21 11.82 4.25 4.10
CA GLY A 21 12.38 2.98 4.57
C GLY A 21 13.18 2.26 3.48
N GLY A 22 12.73 2.30 2.22
CA GLY A 22 13.46 1.74 1.07
C GLY A 22 14.79 2.45 0.84
N VAL A 23 14.82 3.78 0.92
CA VAL A 23 16.06 4.58 0.82
C VAL A 23 17.04 4.23 1.93
N PHE A 24 16.57 4.12 3.17
CA PHE A 24 17.43 3.71 4.30
C PHE A 24 17.93 2.27 4.16
N HIS A 25 17.12 1.38 3.59
CA HIS A 25 17.49 -0.03 3.42
C HIS A 25 18.66 -0.24 2.44
N ILE A 26 18.88 0.69 1.51
CA ILE A 26 20.02 0.64 0.56
C ILE A 26 21.37 0.74 1.29
N PHE A 27 21.40 1.30 2.51
CA PHE A 27 22.61 1.47 3.31
C PHE A 27 22.59 0.49 4.49
N PRO A 28 23.58 -0.40 4.64
CA PRO A 28 24.83 -0.54 3.89
C PRO A 28 24.65 -1.17 2.49
N VAL A 29 25.47 -0.71 1.54
CA VAL A 29 25.40 -1.10 0.12
C VAL A 29 25.76 -2.57 -0.05
N GLY A 30 24.74 -3.41 -0.12
CA GLY A 30 24.82 -4.82 -0.51
C GLY A 30 23.88 -5.08 -1.68
N PHE A 31 24.19 -6.06 -2.53
CA PHE A 31 23.37 -6.35 -3.72
C PHE A 31 21.91 -6.69 -3.36
N GLN A 32 21.70 -7.48 -2.31
CA GLN A 32 20.37 -7.80 -1.80
C GLN A 32 19.62 -6.55 -1.26
N ASN A 33 20.31 -5.73 -0.48
CA ASN A 33 19.76 -4.52 0.13
C ASN A 33 19.38 -3.47 -0.93
N LEU A 34 20.19 -3.35 -1.98
CA LEU A 34 19.93 -2.46 -3.11
C LEU A 34 18.65 -2.87 -3.84
N ILE A 35 18.52 -4.17 -4.16
CA ILE A 35 17.34 -4.70 -4.86
C ILE A 35 16.08 -4.49 -4.01
N LEU A 36 16.13 -4.86 -2.71
CA LEU A 36 15.01 -4.66 -1.79
C LEU A 36 14.63 -3.19 -1.68
N GLY A 37 15.61 -2.29 -1.50
CA GLY A 37 15.39 -0.85 -1.42
C GLY A 37 14.71 -0.29 -2.68
N ILE A 38 15.14 -0.72 -3.88
CA ILE A 38 14.49 -0.33 -5.14
C ILE A 38 13.03 -0.81 -5.18
N TYR A 39 12.76 -2.08 -4.85
CA TYR A 39 11.39 -2.60 -4.83
C TYR A 39 10.51 -1.81 -3.85
N MET A 40 11.02 -1.48 -2.67
CA MET A 40 10.29 -0.69 -1.68
C MET A 40 9.98 0.72 -2.17
N ILE A 41 10.93 1.39 -2.83
CA ILE A 41 10.70 2.72 -3.42
C ILE A 41 9.62 2.62 -4.51
N VAL A 42 9.73 1.65 -5.41
CA VAL A 42 8.75 1.46 -6.50
C VAL A 42 7.36 1.16 -5.95
N PHE A 43 7.24 0.26 -4.97
CA PHE A 43 5.96 -0.06 -4.34
C PHE A 43 5.38 1.12 -3.56
N GLY A 44 6.20 1.84 -2.80
CA GLY A 44 5.77 3.04 -2.08
C GLY A 44 5.27 4.14 -3.02
N LEU A 45 5.97 4.39 -4.13
CA LEU A 45 5.53 5.33 -5.16
C LEU A 45 4.25 4.85 -5.85
N ALA A 46 4.10 3.56 -6.11
CA ALA A 46 2.88 3.00 -6.69
C ALA A 46 1.67 3.21 -5.77
N ILE A 47 1.81 2.99 -4.45
CA ILE A 47 0.75 3.26 -3.46
C ILE A 47 0.38 4.75 -3.46
N ALA A 48 1.38 5.65 -3.47
CA ALA A 48 1.11 7.09 -3.54
C ALA A 48 0.38 7.47 -4.82
N LEU A 49 0.81 6.96 -5.98
CA LEU A 49 0.18 7.25 -7.27
C LEU A 49 -1.28 6.81 -7.31
N LEU A 50 -1.58 5.62 -6.80
CA LEU A 50 -2.94 5.09 -6.71
C LEU A 50 -3.89 5.97 -5.90
N GLU A 51 -3.34 6.84 -5.05
CA GLU A 51 -4.12 7.73 -4.20
C GLU A 51 -4.41 9.09 -4.86
N PHE A 52 -3.73 9.42 -5.96
CA PHE A 52 -3.97 10.64 -6.75
C PHE A 52 -4.70 10.35 -8.06
N GLN A 53 -4.49 9.18 -8.65
CA GLN A 53 -5.12 8.74 -9.89
C GLN A 53 -5.10 7.22 -9.99
N ILE A 54 -6.09 6.63 -10.66
CA ILE A 54 -6.16 5.18 -10.88
C ILE A 54 -5.63 4.88 -12.30
N PRO A 55 -4.41 4.35 -12.48
CA PRO A 55 -3.92 4.01 -13.81
C PRO A 55 -4.66 2.78 -14.34
N PRO A 56 -5.13 2.77 -15.61
CA PRO A 56 -5.90 1.67 -16.18
C PRO A 56 -5.11 0.35 -16.20
N GLN A 57 -3.78 0.39 -16.28
CA GLN A 57 -2.92 -0.78 -16.24
C GLN A 57 -2.89 -1.43 -14.85
N VAL A 58 -2.92 -0.65 -13.76
CA VAL A 58 -2.89 -1.18 -12.40
C VAL A 58 -4.24 -1.79 -12.04
N SER A 59 -5.34 -1.16 -12.48
CA SER A 59 -6.67 -1.79 -12.43
C SER A 59 -6.65 -3.14 -13.17
N ARG A 60 -6.11 -3.19 -14.39
CA ARG A 60 -6.09 -4.45 -15.17
C ARG A 60 -5.29 -5.59 -14.55
N TYR A 61 -4.08 -5.32 -14.06
CA TYR A 61 -3.14 -6.37 -13.63
C TYR A 61 -3.04 -6.56 -12.11
N ALA A 62 -3.42 -5.55 -11.32
CA ALA A 62 -3.28 -5.55 -9.87
C ALA A 62 -4.61 -5.20 -9.19
N ASN A 63 -5.70 -5.83 -9.63
CA ASN A 63 -7.04 -5.70 -9.03
C ASN A 63 -7.06 -5.91 -7.51
N PHE A 64 -6.15 -6.73 -6.97
CA PHE A 64 -6.06 -6.95 -5.52
C PHE A 64 -5.72 -5.68 -4.72
N LEU A 65 -5.03 -4.69 -5.32
CA LEU A 65 -4.74 -3.41 -4.67
C LEU A 65 -5.99 -2.52 -4.57
N PHE A 66 -7.15 -2.91 -5.09
CA PHE A 66 -8.40 -2.17 -4.95
C PHE A 66 -9.38 -2.82 -3.97
N SER A 67 -8.94 -3.84 -3.22
CA SER A 67 -9.72 -4.47 -2.15
C SER A 67 -9.04 -4.28 -0.80
N PHE A 68 -9.82 -4.20 0.29
CA PHE A 68 -9.27 -4.05 1.64
C PHE A 68 -8.35 -5.23 2.01
N ILE A 69 -8.78 -6.47 1.72
CA ILE A 69 -7.95 -7.65 2.01
C ILE A 69 -6.65 -7.65 1.20
N GLY A 70 -6.72 -7.30 -0.09
CA GLY A 70 -5.56 -7.31 -0.96
C GLY A 70 -4.56 -6.21 -0.62
N ARG A 71 -5.03 -4.99 -0.32
CA ARG A 71 -4.17 -3.92 0.23
C ARG A 71 -3.60 -4.30 1.59
N GLY A 72 -4.40 -4.90 2.46
CA GLY A 72 -3.97 -5.32 3.79
C GLY A 72 -2.83 -6.33 3.73
N ILE A 73 -2.97 -7.39 2.93
CA ILE A 73 -1.90 -8.39 2.71
C ILE A 73 -0.66 -7.73 2.11
N PHE A 74 -0.83 -6.80 1.16
CA PHE A 74 0.29 -6.08 0.56
C PHE A 74 1.04 -5.21 1.58
N TYR A 75 0.33 -4.53 2.47
CA TYR A 75 0.95 -3.74 3.54
C TYR A 75 1.63 -4.62 4.58
N ILE A 76 1.09 -5.80 4.91
CA ILE A 76 1.77 -6.79 5.76
C ILE A 76 3.08 -7.23 5.11
N LEU A 77 3.08 -7.51 3.81
CA LEU A 77 4.29 -7.86 3.06
C LEU A 77 5.32 -6.73 3.11
N ILE A 78 4.91 -5.49 2.84
CA ILE A 78 5.81 -4.32 2.89
C ILE A 78 6.35 -4.10 4.30
N GLY A 79 5.51 -4.21 5.32
CA GLY A 79 5.93 -4.13 6.72
C GLY A 79 6.96 -5.21 7.07
N GLY A 80 6.76 -6.42 6.55
CA GLY A 80 7.72 -7.52 6.61
C GLY A 80 9.06 -7.21 5.95
N LEU A 81 9.06 -6.64 4.75
CA LEU A 81 10.26 -6.26 4.02
C LEU A 81 11.01 -5.08 4.67
N LEU A 82 10.28 -4.18 5.33
CA LEU A 82 10.83 -3.06 6.10
C LEU A 82 11.54 -3.51 7.39
N LEU A 83 11.22 -4.68 7.95
CA LEU A 83 11.80 -5.18 9.20
C LEU A 83 13.30 -5.48 9.05
N GLY A 84 14.11 -4.46 9.28
CA GLY A 84 15.57 -4.53 9.28
C GLY A 84 16.19 -4.65 10.68
N SER A 85 17.51 -4.55 10.72
CA SER A 85 18.31 -4.56 11.95
C SER A 85 18.14 -3.28 12.78
N HIS A 86 17.96 -2.13 12.13
CA HIS A 86 17.84 -0.84 12.79
C HIS A 86 16.50 -0.65 13.52
N ALA A 87 16.55 0.01 14.68
CA ALA A 87 15.35 0.29 15.49
C ALA A 87 14.28 1.08 14.72
N ILE A 88 14.71 2.05 13.90
CA ILE A 88 13.82 2.88 13.07
C ILE A 88 13.07 2.00 12.05
N SER A 89 13.78 1.06 11.41
CA SER A 89 13.19 0.11 10.46
C SER A 89 12.19 -0.83 11.13
N LYS A 90 12.45 -1.26 12.38
CA LYS A 90 11.51 -2.08 13.15
C LYS A 90 10.21 -1.35 13.48
N ILE A 91 10.32 -0.08 13.87
CA ILE A 91 9.14 0.76 14.17
C ILE A 91 8.35 1.04 12.88
N ALA A 92 9.05 1.42 11.80
CA ALA A 92 8.42 1.68 10.51
C ALA A 92 7.74 0.44 9.92
N GLY A 93 8.43 -0.69 9.87
CA GLY A 93 7.87 -1.96 9.38
C GLY A 93 6.74 -2.47 10.27
N GLY A 94 6.88 -2.34 11.59
CA GLY A 94 5.82 -2.68 12.55
C GLY A 94 4.57 -1.83 12.36
N ALA A 95 4.72 -0.51 12.18
CA ALA A 95 3.59 0.39 11.94
C ALA A 95 2.85 0.03 10.64
N VAL A 96 3.58 -0.15 9.53
CA VAL A 96 2.98 -0.52 8.23
C VAL A 96 2.32 -1.91 8.30
N GLY A 97 2.96 -2.86 9.00
CA GLY A 97 2.39 -4.20 9.22
C GLY A 97 1.10 -4.17 10.04
N ILE A 98 1.05 -3.38 11.12
CA ILE A 98 -0.16 -3.20 11.94
C ILE A 98 -1.28 -2.58 11.09
N ILE A 99 -0.98 -1.55 10.30
CA ILE A 99 -1.95 -0.95 9.38
C ILE A 99 -2.47 -2.01 8.40
N GLY A 100 -1.60 -2.86 7.85
CA GLY A 100 -2.02 -3.96 7.00
C GLY A 100 -2.99 -4.94 7.67
N ILE A 101 -2.72 -5.32 8.93
CA ILE A 101 -3.64 -6.16 9.72
C ILE A 101 -4.97 -5.45 9.94
N SER A 102 -4.96 -4.14 10.24
CA SER A 102 -6.18 -3.35 10.36
C SER A 102 -6.99 -3.36 9.06
N TYR A 103 -6.35 -3.20 7.90
CA TYR A 103 -7.02 -3.28 6.60
C TYR A 103 -7.67 -4.65 6.35
N VAL A 104 -6.99 -5.75 6.73
CA VAL A 104 -7.59 -7.09 6.65
C VAL A 104 -8.79 -7.23 7.60
N ALA A 105 -8.69 -6.67 8.81
CA ALA A 105 -9.79 -6.73 9.78
C ALA A 105 -11.02 -5.91 9.34
N LEU A 106 -10.79 -4.78 8.66
CA LEU A 106 -11.86 -3.90 8.15
C LEU A 106 -12.73 -4.58 7.09
N GLU A 107 -12.21 -5.56 6.35
CA GLU A 107 -12.99 -6.38 5.41
C GLU A 107 -14.16 -7.09 6.10
N PHE A 108 -14.00 -7.49 7.37
CA PHE A 108 -15.04 -8.17 8.14
C PHE A 108 -16.06 -7.21 8.77
N ILE A 109 -15.91 -5.89 8.56
CA ILE A 109 -16.82 -4.87 9.05
C ILE A 109 -17.65 -4.33 7.86
N PRO A 110 -18.82 -4.94 7.56
CA PRO A 110 -19.63 -4.60 6.38
C PRO A 110 -20.24 -3.19 6.41
N SER A 111 -20.07 -2.45 7.51
CA SER A 111 -20.57 -1.06 7.65
C SER A 111 -19.61 -0.01 7.08
N ILE A 112 -18.42 -0.39 6.65
CA ILE A 112 -17.40 0.51 6.12
C ILE A 112 -17.40 0.36 4.60
N GLU A 113 -18.04 1.31 3.92
CA GLU A 113 -18.00 1.35 2.47
C GLU A 113 -16.54 1.54 1.99
N PRO A 114 -16.10 0.77 0.99
CA PRO A 114 -14.79 0.96 0.41
C PRO A 114 -14.64 2.38 -0.16
N PRO A 115 -13.50 3.05 0.08
CA PRO A 115 -13.26 4.41 -0.41
C PRO A 115 -13.38 4.48 -1.94
N SER A 116 -13.69 5.66 -2.48
CA SER A 116 -13.93 5.88 -3.92
C SER A 116 -12.82 5.33 -4.83
N ASN A 117 -11.56 5.37 -4.38
CA ASN A 117 -10.41 4.78 -5.07
C ASN A 117 -10.54 3.27 -5.33
N MET A 118 -11.34 2.55 -4.54
CA MET A 118 -11.64 1.13 -4.73
C MET A 118 -12.92 0.90 -5.56
N ARG A 119 -13.85 1.88 -5.59
CA ARG A 119 -15.13 1.81 -6.32
C ARG A 119 -15.01 2.22 -7.79
N GLU A 120 -14.19 3.21 -8.11
CA GLU A 120 -14.03 3.70 -9.49
C GLU A 120 -13.24 2.73 -10.39
N ALA A 121 -12.42 1.87 -9.80
CA ALA A 121 -11.72 0.81 -10.54
C ALA A 121 -12.68 -0.22 -11.17
N GLU A 122 -13.85 -0.43 -10.58
CA GLU A 122 -14.90 -1.34 -11.07
C GLU A 122 -15.75 -0.70 -12.19
N VAL A 123 -15.98 0.62 -12.13
CA VAL A 123 -16.80 1.36 -13.10
C VAL A 123 -16.12 1.50 -14.47
N GLY A 124 -14.78 1.52 -14.51
CA GLY A 124 -14.01 1.72 -15.75
C GLY A 124 -14.02 0.56 -16.75
N TRP A 125 -14.55 -0.62 -16.39
CA TRP A 125 -14.52 -1.80 -17.26
C TRP A 125 -15.85 -2.56 -17.32
N GLY A 126 -16.74 -2.41 -16.33
CA GLY A 126 -18.07 -3.04 -16.34
C GLY A 126 -19.15 -2.30 -17.15
N ALA A 127 -18.89 -1.08 -17.61
CA ALA A 127 -19.87 -0.24 -18.32
C ALA A 127 -19.76 -0.29 -19.87
N GLU A 128 -18.75 -0.98 -20.43
CA GLU A 128 -18.54 -1.09 -21.89
C GLU A 128 -18.77 -2.52 -22.44
N GLN A 129 -19.25 -3.45 -21.62
CA GLN A 129 -19.62 -4.79 -22.08
C GLN A 129 -21.04 -5.14 -21.63
N VAL A 130 -22.07 -4.50 -22.22
CA VAL A 130 -23.17 -5.10 -23.02
C VAL A 130 -23.85 -4.01 -23.83
#